data_AF-A0A937A4W0-F1
#
_entry.id   AF-A0A937A4W0-F1
#
_cell.length_a   1.000
_cell.length_b   1.000
_cell.length_c   1.000
_cell.angle_alpha   90.00
_cell.angle_beta   90.00
_cell.angle_gamma   90.00
#
_symmetry.space_group_name_H-M   'P 1'
#
loop_
_entity.id
_entity.type
_entity.pdbx_description
1 polymer ?
#
loop_
_entity_poly.entity_id
_entity_poly.type
_entity_poly.pdbx_seq_one_letter_code
_entity_poly.pdbx_strand_id
1 'polypeptide(L)'
;MTARTVTMTLNQQQLELLLRTIDQGAAPDLTALAKRALREHGLPTAPKTATAPWVPLNESRELLHELVLEPGTGKALEVLKDQVIRIEQVEGNQCADFNCFNLHDYREFMHTGRTRTVHGLNPGPGDLLWSAPPRERAMMLILEDTVRCNDVMFPRCSAYLYESAYGFATHTNCHDIQAEAQREYGLTPDDVHDSFNLFMRTEVHSGRGHIHRQDSKPGDHVDLLALMDVLAVPNVCGADIMRTSNFALKPLKVSIFQATPADLARVPSIPKLKTQRTPADFRQPIIKADRELRRDPRYRPMFTNVPLRSQDWAIALDADDCDRLHATGLHALYGEGKDGDVLRDVIFSWWESRFLGAAGAGAPSI
;
A
#
# COMPACT_ATOMS: atom_id res chain seq x y z
N MET A 1 -39.18 -6.25 -2.70
CA MET A 1 -38.76 -4.83 -2.84
C MET A 1 -38.88 -4.43 -4.32
N THR A 2 -39.15 -3.17 -4.65
CA THR A 2 -39.23 -2.70 -6.06
C THR A 2 -37.85 -2.57 -6.68
N ALA A 3 -37.74 -2.73 -8.00
CA ALA A 3 -36.49 -2.52 -8.74
C ALA A 3 -35.87 -1.15 -8.39
N ARG A 4 -34.54 -1.12 -8.25
CA ARG A 4 -33.76 0.03 -7.77
C ARG A 4 -32.53 0.23 -8.64
N THR A 5 -32.18 1.49 -8.87
CA THR A 5 -30.91 1.86 -9.50
C THR A 5 -29.85 2.09 -8.43
N VAL A 6 -28.70 1.43 -8.57
CA VAL A 6 -27.49 1.67 -7.77
C VAL A 6 -26.49 2.43 -8.63
N THR A 7 -25.98 3.55 -8.14
CA THR A 7 -24.91 4.30 -8.80
C THR A 7 -23.56 3.74 -8.34
N MET A 8 -22.78 3.21 -9.28
CA MET A 8 -21.44 2.68 -9.03
C MET A 8 -20.39 3.54 -9.73
N THR A 9 -19.41 4.04 -8.98
CA THR A 9 -18.29 4.82 -9.52
C THR A 9 -17.16 3.88 -9.93
N LEU A 10 -16.66 4.02 -11.16
CA LEU A 10 -15.51 3.27 -11.70
C LEU A 10 -14.47 4.25 -12.24
N ASN A 11 -13.19 3.94 -12.00
CA ASN A 11 -12.13 4.62 -12.72
C ASN A 11 -11.94 4.04 -14.14
N GLN A 12 -11.13 4.70 -14.96
CA GLN A 12 -10.90 4.29 -16.35
C GLN A 12 -10.32 2.86 -16.47
N GLN A 13 -9.40 2.46 -15.61
CA GLN A 13 -8.72 1.14 -15.70
C GLN A 13 -9.64 0.01 -15.23
N GLN A 14 -10.44 0.28 -14.20
CA GLN A 14 -11.53 -0.59 -13.76
C GLN A 14 -12.56 -0.81 -14.87
N LEU A 15 -13.01 0.27 -15.52
CA LEU A 15 -13.94 0.19 -16.63
C LEU A 15 -13.33 -0.61 -17.80
N GLU A 16 -12.08 -0.36 -18.16
CA GLU A 16 -11.36 -1.11 -19.20
C GLU A 16 -11.36 -2.63 -18.93
N LEU A 17 -11.11 -3.04 -17.68
CA LEU A 17 -11.14 -4.46 -17.31
C LEU A 17 -12.52 -5.08 -17.53
N LEU A 18 -13.57 -4.40 -17.05
CA LEU A 18 -14.94 -4.89 -17.14
C LEU A 18 -15.44 -4.91 -18.58
N LEU A 19 -15.10 -3.91 -19.40
CA LEU A 19 -15.45 -3.89 -20.82
C LEU A 19 -14.73 -4.99 -21.60
N ARG A 20 -13.43 -5.22 -21.38
CA ARG A 20 -12.72 -6.35 -21.99
C ARG A 20 -13.35 -7.70 -21.60
N THR A 21 -13.83 -7.80 -20.38
CA THR A 21 -14.53 -9.00 -19.88
C THR A 21 -15.89 -9.20 -20.58
N ILE A 22 -16.62 -8.11 -20.84
CA ILE A 22 -17.86 -8.09 -21.63
C ILE A 22 -17.60 -8.50 -23.09
N ASP A 23 -16.57 -7.93 -23.72
CA ASP A 23 -16.19 -8.23 -25.11
C ASP A 23 -15.78 -9.71 -25.29
N GLN A 24 -15.27 -10.34 -24.23
CA GLN A 24 -14.97 -11.77 -24.18
C GLN A 24 -16.20 -12.67 -23.94
N GLY A 25 -17.41 -12.08 -23.86
CA GLY A 25 -18.68 -12.81 -23.75
C GLY A 25 -19.12 -13.13 -22.32
N ALA A 26 -18.56 -12.49 -21.30
CA ALA A 26 -18.98 -12.72 -19.92
C ALA A 26 -20.39 -12.15 -19.62
N ALA A 27 -20.80 -11.09 -20.31
CA ALA A 27 -22.14 -10.49 -20.20
C ALA A 27 -22.37 -9.57 -21.42
N PRO A 28 -23.62 -9.23 -21.77
CA PRO A 28 -23.90 -8.30 -22.86
C PRO A 28 -23.62 -6.82 -22.51
N ASP A 29 -23.65 -6.45 -21.23
CA ASP A 29 -23.41 -5.09 -20.74
C ASP A 29 -22.99 -5.10 -19.25
N LEU A 30 -22.68 -3.92 -18.72
CA LEU A 30 -22.23 -3.75 -17.33
C LEU A 30 -23.31 -4.11 -16.29
N THR A 31 -24.59 -3.88 -16.60
CA THR A 31 -25.69 -4.24 -15.70
C THR A 31 -25.84 -5.75 -15.61
N ALA A 32 -25.81 -6.44 -16.75
CA ALA A 32 -25.85 -7.89 -16.82
C ALA A 32 -24.61 -8.52 -16.15
N LEU A 33 -23.43 -7.90 -16.27
CA LEU A 33 -22.22 -8.34 -15.57
C LEU A 33 -22.37 -8.22 -14.04
N ALA A 34 -22.90 -7.09 -13.56
CA ALA A 34 -23.16 -6.88 -12.13
C ALA A 34 -24.16 -7.90 -11.56
N LYS A 35 -25.27 -8.14 -12.28
CA LYS A 35 -26.25 -9.17 -11.91
C LYS A 35 -25.65 -10.58 -11.92
N ARG A 36 -24.76 -10.87 -12.87
CA ARG A 36 -24.05 -12.14 -12.94
C ARG A 36 -23.16 -12.33 -11.71
N ALA A 37 -22.37 -11.31 -11.36
CA ALA A 37 -21.51 -11.34 -10.17
C ALA A 37 -22.30 -11.57 -8.87
N LEU A 38 -23.51 -11.01 -8.75
CA LEU A 38 -24.40 -11.22 -7.60
C LEU A 38 -24.97 -12.65 -7.51
N ARG A 39 -25.10 -13.34 -8.65
CA ARG A 39 -25.70 -14.68 -8.73
C ARG A 39 -24.67 -15.80 -8.62
N GLU A 40 -23.46 -15.56 -9.12
CA GLU A 40 -22.38 -16.55 -9.11
C GLU A 40 -21.57 -16.52 -7.79
N HIS A 41 -20.99 -17.65 -7.42
CA HIS A 41 -20.10 -17.74 -6.26
C HIS A 41 -18.78 -16.99 -6.52
N GLY A 42 -18.13 -16.49 -5.47
CA GLY A 42 -17.00 -15.55 -5.55
C GLY A 42 -17.20 -14.26 -4.74
N LEU A 43 -18.09 -14.32 -3.74
CA LEU A 43 -18.51 -13.20 -2.92
C LEU A 43 -17.39 -12.66 -2.03
N PRO A 44 -17.44 -11.38 -1.65
CA PRO A 44 -16.39 -10.76 -0.86
C PRO A 44 -16.29 -11.42 0.53
N THR A 45 -15.08 -11.79 0.94
CA THR A 45 -14.79 -12.22 2.32
C THR A 45 -14.60 -11.01 3.21
N ALA A 46 -15.17 -11.03 4.41
CA ALA A 46 -14.97 -9.99 5.41
C ALA A 46 -13.47 -9.83 5.77
N PRO A 47 -13.02 -8.61 6.14
CA PRO A 47 -11.66 -8.42 6.64
C PRO A 47 -11.43 -9.18 7.94
N LYS A 48 -10.17 -9.54 8.21
CA LYS A 48 -9.76 -10.08 9.51
C LYS A 48 -9.22 -8.94 10.36
N THR A 49 -9.80 -8.64 11.51
CA THR A 49 -9.28 -7.57 12.39
C THR A 49 -8.15 -8.09 13.27
N ALA A 50 -7.03 -7.34 13.34
CA ALA A 50 -5.95 -7.66 14.27
C ALA A 50 -6.24 -7.11 15.67
N THR A 51 -5.95 -7.91 16.70
CA THR A 51 -6.16 -7.54 18.11
C THR A 51 -4.87 -7.81 18.89
N ALA A 52 -3.94 -6.86 18.87
CA ALA A 52 -2.74 -6.91 19.70
C ALA A 52 -2.72 -5.69 20.64
N PRO A 53 -2.65 -5.90 21.97
CA PRO A 53 -2.61 -4.80 22.93
C PRO A 53 -1.33 -3.98 22.76
N TRP A 54 -1.47 -2.66 22.79
CA TRP A 54 -0.36 -1.72 22.78
C TRP A 54 -0.80 -0.42 23.46
N VAL A 55 0.17 0.28 24.04
CA VAL A 55 -0.07 1.47 24.86
C VAL A 55 0.23 2.74 24.04
N PRO A 56 -0.78 3.58 23.73
CA PRO A 56 -0.56 4.87 23.08
C PRO A 56 0.26 5.82 23.94
N LEU A 57 1.07 6.65 23.26
CA LEU A 57 1.64 7.84 23.88
C LEU A 57 0.60 8.94 23.80
N ASN A 58 0.19 9.45 24.97
CA ASN A 58 -0.73 10.59 25.07
C ASN A 58 0.05 11.92 25.15
N GLU A 59 1.05 12.09 24.29
CA GLU A 59 1.85 13.32 24.20
C GLU A 59 1.67 13.97 22.84
N SER A 60 1.49 15.29 22.81
CA SER A 60 1.44 16.05 21.56
C SER A 60 2.84 16.24 21.01
N ARG A 61 3.07 15.86 19.75
CA ARG A 61 4.29 16.16 19.01
C ARG A 61 4.17 17.51 18.29
N GLU A 62 5.29 18.21 18.10
CA GLU A 62 5.33 19.42 17.27
C GLU A 62 5.25 19.04 15.79
N LEU A 63 4.28 19.57 15.05
CA LEU A 63 4.13 19.35 13.61
C LEU A 63 5.12 20.21 12.83
N LEU A 64 5.93 19.59 11.99
CA LEU A 64 6.95 20.23 11.16
C LEU A 64 6.54 20.33 9.68
N HIS A 65 5.83 19.31 9.18
CA HIS A 65 5.38 19.25 7.79
C HIS A 65 4.12 18.42 7.65
N GLU A 66 3.26 18.75 6.68
CA GLU A 66 2.07 17.98 6.35
C GLU A 66 1.75 18.08 4.86
N LEU A 67 1.30 16.97 4.27
CA LEU A 67 0.75 16.92 2.91
C LEU A 67 -0.26 15.78 2.77
N VAL A 68 -1.08 15.85 1.73
CA VAL A 68 -1.94 14.74 1.30
C VAL A 68 -1.39 14.16 0.00
N LEU A 69 -1.20 12.85 -0.01
CA LEU A 69 -0.91 12.07 -1.20
C LEU A 69 -2.23 11.65 -1.85
N GLU A 70 -2.46 12.16 -3.05
CA GLU A 70 -3.62 11.80 -3.86
C GLU A 70 -3.48 10.37 -4.43
N PRO A 71 -4.59 9.71 -4.78
CA PRO A 71 -4.58 8.42 -5.47
C PRO A 71 -3.59 8.36 -6.66
N GLY A 72 -2.74 7.34 -6.67
CA GLY A 72 -1.71 7.14 -7.70
C GLY A 72 -0.45 7.99 -7.54
N THR A 73 -0.27 8.69 -6.42
CA THR A 73 0.90 9.54 -6.17
C THR A 73 1.74 9.05 -5.00
N GLY A 74 2.98 9.54 -4.95
CA GLY A 74 3.93 9.33 -3.85
C GLY A 74 4.82 10.55 -3.66
N LYS A 75 5.60 10.58 -2.59
CA LYS A 75 6.51 11.70 -2.31
C LYS A 75 7.74 11.24 -1.56
N ALA A 76 8.91 11.67 -2.01
CA ALA A 76 10.16 11.54 -1.26
C ALA A 76 10.31 12.72 -0.28
N LEU A 77 10.54 12.40 0.99
CA LEU A 77 10.55 13.33 2.12
C LEU A 77 11.82 13.11 2.96
N GLU A 78 12.53 14.19 3.23
CA GLU A 78 13.61 14.17 4.23
C GLU A 78 12.97 14.06 5.62
N VAL A 79 13.33 13.00 6.36
CA VAL A 79 12.96 12.81 7.75
C VAL A 79 14.26 12.67 8.53
N LEU A 80 14.61 13.72 9.26
CA LEU A 80 15.85 13.77 10.01
C LEU A 80 15.77 12.85 11.22
N LYS A 81 16.93 12.45 11.75
CA LYS A 81 17.02 11.71 12.99
C LYS A 81 16.23 12.41 14.09
N ASP A 82 15.57 11.61 14.93
CA ASP A 82 14.72 12.07 16.03
C ASP A 82 13.44 12.81 15.55
N GLN A 83 13.05 12.63 14.28
CA GLN A 83 11.74 13.00 13.76
C GLN A 83 10.85 11.77 13.55
N VAL A 84 9.54 11.99 13.57
CA VAL A 84 8.51 10.96 13.35
C VAL A 84 7.78 11.28 12.06
N ILE A 85 7.70 10.32 11.13
CA ILE A 85 6.78 10.39 10.00
C ILE A 85 5.53 9.57 10.31
N ARG A 86 4.36 10.21 10.17
CA ARG A 86 3.04 9.59 10.28
C ARG A 86 2.47 9.38 8.89
N ILE A 87 1.98 8.18 8.63
CA ILE A 87 1.16 7.87 7.46
C ILE A 87 -0.25 7.57 7.99
N GLU A 88 -1.23 8.36 7.58
CA GLU A 88 -2.60 8.34 8.12
C GLU A 88 -3.65 8.14 7.02
N GLN A 89 -4.65 7.32 7.32
CA GLN A 89 -5.83 7.09 6.51
C GLN A 89 -6.71 8.33 6.48
N VAL A 90 -6.97 8.90 5.30
CA VAL A 90 -7.96 9.98 5.15
C VAL A 90 -9.38 9.42 5.17
N GLU A 91 -9.62 8.38 4.37
CA GLU A 91 -10.93 7.74 4.24
C GLU A 91 -10.97 6.30 4.79
N GLY A 92 -9.80 5.69 5.03
CA GLY A 92 -9.69 4.30 5.46
C GLY A 92 -9.66 3.29 4.31
N ASN A 93 -9.17 2.09 4.62
CA ASN A 93 -9.02 0.95 3.73
C ASN A 93 -8.07 1.17 2.53
N GLN A 94 -7.02 1.96 2.71
CA GLN A 94 -5.97 2.16 1.69
C GLN A 94 -4.63 1.60 2.16
N CYS A 95 -4.01 0.73 1.38
CA CYS A 95 -2.62 0.33 1.62
C CYS A 95 -1.63 1.41 1.14
N ALA A 96 -0.47 1.48 1.78
CA ALA A 96 0.64 2.32 1.33
C ALA A 96 1.89 1.48 1.13
N ASP A 97 2.67 1.81 0.12
CA ASP A 97 4.01 1.27 -0.06
C ASP A 97 5.02 2.27 0.50
N PHE A 98 6.08 1.78 1.13
CA PHE A 98 7.10 2.61 1.76
C PHE A 98 8.52 2.11 1.42
N ASN A 99 9.33 3.00 0.87
CA ASN A 99 10.78 2.84 0.71
C ASN A 99 11.51 3.82 1.60
N CYS A 100 12.72 3.48 2.02
CA CYS A 100 13.51 4.30 2.93
C CYS A 100 15.00 4.15 2.63
N PHE A 101 15.68 5.29 2.46
CA PHE A 101 17.10 5.37 2.17
C PHE A 101 17.80 6.17 3.27
N ASN A 102 19.07 5.88 3.54
CA ASN A 102 19.91 6.81 4.28
C ASN A 102 20.12 8.07 3.41
N LEU A 103 19.86 9.25 3.98
CA LEU A 103 19.95 10.52 3.26
C LEU A 103 21.36 10.82 2.75
N HIS A 104 22.40 10.34 3.45
CA HIS A 104 23.80 10.60 3.13
C HIS A 104 24.45 9.50 2.29
N ASP A 105 23.80 8.35 2.12
CA ASP A 105 24.19 7.32 1.16
C ASP A 105 23.01 6.45 0.75
N TYR A 106 22.47 6.70 -0.44
CA TYR A 106 21.33 5.93 -0.97
C TYR A 106 21.59 4.42 -1.10
N ARG A 107 22.85 3.97 -1.15
CA ARG A 107 23.16 2.54 -1.18
C ARG A 107 22.89 1.84 0.16
N GLU A 108 22.65 2.60 1.22
CA GLU A 108 22.00 2.08 2.42
C GLU A 108 20.50 2.35 2.35
N PHE A 109 19.73 1.30 2.14
CA PHE A 109 18.28 1.35 2.04
C PHE A 109 17.64 0.24 2.86
N MET A 110 16.35 0.37 3.12
CA MET A 110 15.58 -0.59 3.92
C MET A 110 15.56 -1.96 3.28
N HIS A 111 15.75 -3.00 4.09
CA HIS A 111 15.85 -4.39 3.65
C HIS A 111 14.80 -5.25 4.33
N THR A 112 13.69 -5.47 3.63
CA THR A 112 12.55 -6.29 4.07
C THR A 112 12.97 -7.69 4.51
N GLY A 113 13.95 -8.31 3.84
CA GLY A 113 14.46 -9.63 4.20
C GLY A 113 15.08 -9.68 5.60
N ARG A 114 15.85 -8.65 5.99
CA ARG A 114 16.40 -8.57 7.35
C ARG A 114 15.31 -8.23 8.37
N THR A 115 14.47 -7.24 8.08
CA THR A 115 13.33 -6.89 8.94
C THR A 115 12.45 -8.12 9.20
N ARG A 116 12.13 -8.90 8.16
CA ARG A 116 11.36 -10.14 8.24
C ARG A 116 12.00 -11.21 9.12
N THR A 117 13.31 -11.36 9.01
CA THR A 117 14.04 -12.36 9.79
C THR A 117 14.02 -12.04 11.29
N VAL A 118 14.04 -10.76 11.65
CA VAL A 118 14.10 -10.30 13.04
C VAL A 118 12.70 -10.16 13.65
N HIS A 119 11.74 -9.63 12.88
CA HIS A 119 10.43 -9.19 13.39
C HIS A 119 9.24 -9.99 12.81
N GLY A 120 9.49 -10.97 11.95
CA GLY A 120 8.44 -11.74 11.29
C GLY A 120 7.84 -11.05 10.07
N LEU A 121 6.76 -11.63 9.51
CA LEU A 121 6.17 -11.19 8.24
C LEU A 121 5.39 -9.87 8.35
N ASN A 122 4.91 -9.53 9.55
CA ASN A 122 4.02 -8.40 9.79
C ASN A 122 4.54 -7.53 10.96
N PRO A 123 5.61 -6.73 10.76
CA PRO A 123 6.18 -5.88 11.80
C PRO A 123 5.16 -4.88 12.37
N GLY A 124 5.24 -4.61 13.68
CA GLY A 124 4.39 -3.68 14.42
C GLY A 124 5.18 -2.84 15.44
N PRO A 125 4.53 -2.21 16.43
CA PRO A 125 5.24 -1.32 17.35
C PRO A 125 6.35 -2.00 18.13
N GLY A 126 7.44 -1.28 18.30
CA GLY A 126 8.65 -1.79 18.93
C GLY A 126 9.59 -2.47 17.94
N ASP A 127 9.12 -2.82 16.74
CA ASP A 127 9.94 -3.42 15.69
C ASP A 127 10.74 -2.36 14.91
N LEU A 128 11.88 -2.79 14.37
CA LEU A 128 12.81 -1.94 13.65
C LEU A 128 12.78 -2.26 12.15
N LEU A 129 12.85 -1.23 11.33
CA LEU A 129 13.14 -1.36 9.90
C LEU A 129 14.67 -1.34 9.71
N TRP A 130 15.23 -2.42 9.18
CA TRP A 130 16.68 -2.61 9.06
C TRP A 130 17.20 -2.25 7.67
N SER A 131 18.43 -1.73 7.59
CA SER A 131 19.11 -1.50 6.31
C SER A 131 19.75 -2.76 5.73
N ALA A 132 20.04 -2.73 4.43
CA ALA A 132 20.70 -3.84 3.73
C ALA A 132 22.16 -4.06 4.18
N PRO A 133 22.70 -5.29 4.00
CA PRO A 133 24.15 -5.52 4.06
C PRO A 133 24.91 -4.57 3.11
N PRO A 134 26.12 -4.13 3.48
CA PRO A 134 26.93 -4.60 4.61
C PRO A 134 26.62 -3.93 5.96
N ARG A 135 25.70 -2.96 5.99
CA ARG A 135 25.53 -2.06 7.13
C ARG A 135 24.58 -2.58 8.19
N GLU A 136 23.45 -3.16 7.79
CA GLU A 136 22.49 -3.82 8.69
C GLU A 136 22.20 -3.05 9.98
N ARG A 137 21.85 -1.77 9.84
CA ARG A 137 21.54 -0.86 10.95
C ARG A 137 20.05 -0.60 11.01
N ALA A 138 19.54 -0.34 12.22
CA ALA A 138 18.17 0.13 12.37
C ALA A 138 18.03 1.54 11.77
N MET A 139 17.12 1.68 10.80
CA MET A 139 16.82 2.95 10.12
C MET A 139 15.65 3.66 10.78
N MET A 140 14.59 2.91 11.08
CA MET A 140 13.38 3.44 11.70
C MET A 140 12.83 2.49 12.74
N LEU A 141 12.15 3.03 13.75
CA LEU A 141 11.37 2.31 14.75
C LEU A 141 9.88 2.53 14.48
N ILE A 142 9.09 1.46 14.49
CA ILE A 142 7.64 1.58 14.47
C ILE A 142 7.20 1.98 15.89
N LEU A 143 6.78 3.22 16.06
CA LEU A 143 6.31 3.74 17.35
C LEU A 143 4.88 3.28 17.63
N GLU A 144 4.01 3.44 16.62
CA GLU A 144 2.56 3.24 16.68
C GLU A 144 2.04 2.68 15.36
N ASP A 145 0.94 1.93 15.42
CA ASP A 145 0.23 1.38 14.25
C ASP A 145 -1.21 1.01 14.65
N THR A 146 -2.16 1.91 14.47
CA THR A 146 -3.51 1.70 15.01
C THR A 146 -4.26 0.50 14.40
N VAL A 147 -3.79 -0.02 13.25
CA VAL A 147 -4.43 -1.12 12.49
C VAL A 147 -3.77 -2.48 12.74
N ARG A 148 -2.50 -2.50 13.17
CA ARG A 148 -1.69 -3.71 13.41
C ARG A 148 -1.61 -4.59 12.17
N CYS A 149 -1.29 -3.94 11.05
CA CYS A 149 -1.46 -4.53 9.74
C CYS A 149 -0.38 -4.01 8.81
N ASN A 150 0.80 -4.62 8.80
CA ASN A 150 1.83 -4.29 7.82
C ASN A 150 2.41 -5.57 7.24
N ASP A 151 3.11 -5.47 6.12
CA ASP A 151 3.71 -6.62 5.46
C ASP A 151 5.12 -6.31 4.95
N VAL A 152 6.01 -7.29 5.07
CA VAL A 152 7.37 -7.29 4.47
C VAL A 152 7.63 -8.57 3.65
N MET A 153 6.56 -9.24 3.21
CA MET A 153 6.63 -10.49 2.45
C MET A 153 6.34 -10.27 0.97
N PHE A 154 5.24 -9.58 0.65
CA PHE A 154 4.87 -9.31 -0.73
C PHE A 154 5.75 -8.21 -1.31
N PRO A 155 6.14 -8.32 -2.59
CA PRO A 155 6.77 -7.22 -3.27
C PRO A 155 5.72 -6.13 -3.56
N ARG A 156 6.22 -4.96 -3.94
CA ARG A 156 5.42 -3.89 -4.54
C ARG A 156 4.79 -4.34 -5.86
N CYS A 157 3.59 -3.85 -6.18
CA CYS A 157 3.02 -4.08 -7.52
C CYS A 157 3.84 -3.35 -8.60
N SER A 158 3.82 -3.88 -9.82
CA SER A 158 4.66 -3.42 -10.93
C SER A 158 3.93 -3.51 -12.27
N ALA A 159 4.40 -2.79 -13.29
CA ALA A 159 3.88 -2.90 -14.65
C ALA A 159 3.86 -4.36 -15.15
N TYR A 160 4.90 -5.16 -14.85
CA TYR A 160 4.94 -6.58 -15.19
C TYR A 160 3.77 -7.37 -14.60
N LEU A 161 3.43 -7.14 -13.33
CA LEU A 161 2.29 -7.81 -12.69
C LEU A 161 0.99 -7.47 -13.43
N TYR A 162 0.75 -6.18 -13.70
CA TYR A 162 -0.48 -5.73 -14.34
C TYR A 162 -0.61 -6.20 -15.79
N GLU A 163 0.49 -6.23 -16.54
CA GLU A 163 0.49 -6.75 -17.91
C GLU A 163 0.29 -8.27 -17.92
N SER A 164 1.10 -9.02 -17.17
CA SER A 164 1.09 -10.49 -17.20
C SER A 164 -0.18 -11.11 -16.61
N ALA A 165 -0.74 -10.55 -15.54
CA ALA A 165 -1.91 -11.11 -14.87
C ALA A 165 -3.24 -10.50 -15.32
N TYR A 166 -3.25 -9.26 -15.83
CA TYR A 166 -4.48 -8.52 -16.16
C TYR A 166 -4.48 -7.92 -17.57
N GLY A 167 -3.41 -8.10 -18.34
CA GLY A 167 -3.30 -7.63 -19.72
C GLY A 167 -3.29 -6.10 -19.87
N PHE A 168 -2.93 -5.33 -18.85
CA PHE A 168 -2.82 -3.87 -18.99
C PHE A 168 -1.47 -3.50 -19.60
N ALA A 169 -1.49 -2.77 -20.72
CA ALA A 169 -0.28 -2.17 -21.27
C ALA A 169 0.28 -1.06 -20.36
N THR A 170 -0.60 -0.35 -19.65
CA THR A 170 -0.23 0.70 -18.70
C THR A 170 -1.17 0.65 -17.50
N HIS A 171 -0.63 0.59 -16.28
CA HIS A 171 -1.42 0.64 -15.05
C HIS A 171 -0.70 1.39 -13.93
N THR A 172 -1.45 2.13 -13.13
CA THR A 172 -0.93 2.73 -11.89
C THR A 172 -0.38 1.63 -10.98
N ASN A 173 0.89 1.70 -10.59
CA ASN A 173 1.54 0.67 -9.78
C ASN A 173 2.60 1.27 -8.85
N CYS A 174 2.86 0.61 -7.72
CA CYS A 174 3.75 1.12 -6.68
C CYS A 174 5.19 1.28 -7.16
N HIS A 175 5.71 0.37 -7.99
CA HIS A 175 7.07 0.50 -8.53
C HIS A 175 7.26 1.81 -9.29
N ASP A 176 6.36 2.13 -10.23
CA ASP A 176 6.46 3.34 -11.05
C ASP A 176 6.23 4.61 -10.21
N ILE A 177 5.30 4.56 -9.25
CA ILE A 177 5.05 5.69 -8.35
C ILE A 177 6.27 5.97 -7.47
N GLN A 178 6.89 4.94 -6.90
CA GLN A 178 8.11 5.06 -6.11
C GLN A 178 9.24 5.64 -6.95
N ALA A 179 9.47 5.08 -8.15
CA ALA A 179 10.49 5.55 -9.07
C ALA A 179 10.29 7.04 -9.40
N GLU A 180 9.05 7.46 -9.69
CA GLU A 180 8.75 8.85 -10.02
C GLU A 180 8.89 9.80 -8.82
N ALA A 181 8.53 9.34 -7.62
CA ALA A 181 8.64 10.13 -6.38
C ALA A 181 10.10 10.36 -5.97
N GLN A 182 10.96 9.35 -6.10
CA GLN A 182 12.36 9.42 -5.66
C GLN A 182 13.30 10.12 -6.65
N ARG A 183 12.89 10.26 -7.92
CA ARG A 183 13.64 10.99 -8.97
C ARG A 183 13.96 12.44 -8.60
N GLU A 184 13.17 13.06 -7.72
CA GLU A 184 13.46 14.39 -7.16
C GLU A 184 14.85 14.45 -6.47
N TYR A 185 15.39 13.31 -6.04
CA TYR A 185 16.70 13.18 -5.39
C TYR A 185 17.77 12.54 -6.29
N GLY A 186 17.49 12.41 -7.60
CA GLY A 186 18.42 11.82 -8.57
C GLY A 186 18.56 10.30 -8.45
N LEU A 187 17.55 9.64 -7.87
CA LEU A 187 17.39 8.19 -7.89
C LEU A 187 16.69 7.73 -9.16
N THR A 188 16.83 6.44 -9.46
CA THR A 188 16.38 5.78 -10.69
C THR A 188 15.42 4.65 -10.35
N PRO A 189 14.67 4.09 -11.32
CA PRO A 189 13.80 2.94 -11.06
C PRO A 189 14.54 1.73 -10.45
N ASP A 190 15.83 1.56 -10.75
CA ASP A 190 16.67 0.48 -10.21
C ASP A 190 16.95 0.63 -8.71
N ASP A 191 16.78 1.82 -8.15
CA ASP A 191 16.97 2.10 -6.72
C ASP A 191 15.73 1.73 -5.88
N VAL A 192 14.57 1.50 -6.53
CA VAL A 192 13.35 1.06 -5.82
C VAL A 192 13.58 -0.36 -5.30
N HIS A 193 13.35 -0.56 -4.01
CA HIS A 193 13.50 -1.85 -3.32
C HIS A 193 12.16 -2.39 -2.81
N ASP A 194 12.16 -3.61 -2.29
CA ASP A 194 10.94 -4.21 -1.73
C ASP A 194 10.36 -3.31 -0.63
N SER A 195 9.05 -3.09 -0.70
CA SER A 195 8.35 -2.12 0.13
C SER A 195 8.08 -2.69 1.52
N PHE A 196 8.08 -1.79 2.51
CA PHE A 196 7.27 -2.00 3.70
C PHE A 196 5.83 -1.64 3.35
N ASN A 197 4.96 -2.64 3.28
CA ASN A 197 3.58 -2.48 2.85
C ASN A 197 2.73 -2.11 4.07
N LEU A 198 2.57 -0.81 4.29
CA LEU A 198 1.77 -0.24 5.37
C LEU A 198 0.29 -0.53 5.16
N PHE A 199 -0.39 -0.87 6.25
CA PHE A 199 -1.80 -1.27 6.25
C PHE A 199 -2.09 -2.50 5.42
N MET A 200 -1.10 -3.27 4.93
CA MET A 200 -1.37 -4.43 4.07
C MET A 200 -1.52 -5.71 4.88
N ARG A 201 -2.71 -6.29 4.85
CA ARG A 201 -3.05 -7.50 5.61
C ARG A 201 -2.67 -8.75 4.85
N THR A 202 -1.72 -9.49 5.39
CA THR A 202 -1.20 -10.71 4.76
C THR A 202 -1.13 -11.87 5.74
N GLU A 203 -1.24 -13.09 5.24
CA GLU A 203 -0.91 -14.29 5.99
C GLU A 203 -0.25 -15.32 5.08
N VAL A 204 0.46 -16.28 5.67
CA VAL A 204 0.92 -17.48 4.97
C VAL A 204 0.09 -18.66 5.40
N HIS A 205 -0.56 -19.31 4.44
CA HIS A 205 -1.31 -20.53 4.65
C HIS A 205 -0.80 -21.60 3.67
N SER A 206 -0.43 -22.77 4.19
CA SER A 206 0.06 -23.90 3.38
C SER A 206 1.21 -23.52 2.42
N GLY A 207 2.11 -22.64 2.87
CA GLY A 207 3.25 -22.18 2.07
C GLY A 207 2.92 -21.13 1.01
N ARG A 208 1.68 -20.63 0.94
CA ARG A 208 1.25 -19.57 0.02
C ARG A 208 0.88 -18.31 0.76
N GLY A 209 1.24 -17.15 0.19
CA GLY A 209 0.82 -15.86 0.69
C GLY A 209 -0.63 -15.57 0.32
N HIS A 210 -1.37 -14.94 1.23
CA HIS A 210 -2.74 -14.50 1.01
C HIS A 210 -2.88 -13.05 1.45
N ILE A 211 -3.52 -12.24 0.61
CA ILE A 211 -3.87 -10.84 0.92
C ILE A 211 -5.33 -10.81 1.37
N HIS A 212 -5.58 -10.21 2.53
CA HIS A 212 -6.93 -9.97 3.05
C HIS A 212 -7.36 -8.53 2.76
N ARG A 213 -8.66 -8.29 2.86
CA ARG A 213 -9.21 -6.93 2.82
C ARG A 213 -8.69 -6.08 3.97
N GLN A 214 -8.64 -4.78 3.73
CA GLN A 214 -8.43 -3.82 4.80
C GLN A 214 -9.72 -3.48 5.53
N ASP A 215 -9.55 -3.13 6.80
CA ASP A 215 -10.57 -2.62 7.70
C ASP A 215 -10.21 -1.29 8.36
N SER A 216 -9.09 -0.67 7.96
CA SER A 216 -8.65 0.62 8.50
C SER A 216 -9.69 1.73 8.26
N LYS A 217 -9.76 2.67 9.20
CA LYS A 217 -10.74 3.75 9.28
C LYS A 217 -10.07 5.12 9.11
N PRO A 218 -10.84 6.18 8.82
CA PRO A 218 -10.32 7.55 8.88
C PRO A 218 -9.59 7.81 10.21
N GLY A 219 -8.39 8.38 10.14
CA GLY A 219 -7.53 8.68 11.29
C GLY A 219 -6.64 7.52 11.77
N ASP A 220 -6.84 6.30 11.27
CA ASP A 220 -5.89 5.22 11.52
C ASP A 220 -4.53 5.54 10.92
N HIS A 221 -3.44 5.21 11.63
CA HIS A 221 -2.11 5.64 11.23
C HIS A 221 -0.99 4.72 11.71
N VAL A 222 0.17 4.87 11.06
CA VAL A 222 1.46 4.31 11.50
C VAL A 222 2.44 5.45 11.71
N ASP A 223 3.14 5.43 12.85
CA ASP A 223 4.20 6.37 13.19
C ASP A 223 5.56 5.68 13.13
N LEU A 224 6.48 6.23 12.35
CA LEU A 224 7.84 5.73 12.20
C LEU A 224 8.84 6.79 12.71
N LEU A 225 9.59 6.46 13.76
CA LEU A 225 10.67 7.29 14.28
C LEU A 225 11.95 7.04 13.48
N ALA A 226 12.54 8.08 12.92
CA ALA A 226 13.82 8.02 12.24
C ALA A 226 14.99 7.91 13.24
N LEU A 227 15.80 6.86 13.12
CA LEU A 227 16.97 6.60 13.98
C LEU A 227 18.27 7.12 13.37
N MET A 228 18.19 7.60 12.13
CA MET A 228 19.20 8.31 11.36
C MET A 228 18.47 9.24 10.37
N ASP A 229 19.20 10.12 9.70
CA ASP A 229 18.63 10.95 8.64
C ASP A 229 18.27 10.06 7.45
N VAL A 230 16.99 10.06 7.07
CA VAL A 230 16.47 9.19 6.00
C VAL A 230 15.73 10.01 4.94
N LEU A 231 15.74 9.46 3.73
CA LEU A 231 14.77 9.80 2.70
C LEU A 231 13.64 8.76 2.76
N ALA A 232 12.50 9.16 3.31
CA ALA A 232 11.28 8.36 3.38
C ALA A 232 10.45 8.57 2.12
N VAL A 233 9.97 7.49 1.49
CA VAL A 233 9.21 7.55 0.24
C VAL A 233 7.91 6.76 0.38
N PRO A 234 6.87 7.33 1.03
CA PRO A 234 5.53 6.76 1.02
C PRO A 234 4.82 7.01 -0.32
N ASN A 235 3.99 6.05 -0.75
CA ASN A 235 3.02 6.25 -1.82
C ASN A 235 1.67 5.59 -1.55
N VAL A 236 0.62 6.12 -2.18
CA VAL A 236 -0.68 5.46 -2.23
C VAL A 236 -0.57 4.24 -3.13
N CYS A 237 -0.87 3.04 -2.61
CA CYS A 237 -0.82 1.81 -3.40
C CYS A 237 -1.76 1.91 -4.62
N GLY A 238 -1.29 1.52 -5.80
CA GLY A 238 -2.04 1.58 -7.08
C GLY A 238 -3.01 0.42 -7.33
N ALA A 239 -3.27 -0.42 -6.33
CA ALA A 239 -4.05 -1.65 -6.45
C ALA A 239 -5.58 -1.41 -6.35
N ASP A 240 -6.24 -1.18 -7.48
CA ASP A 240 -7.67 -0.89 -7.60
C ASP A 240 -8.51 -2.01 -8.24
N ILE A 241 -7.85 -2.99 -8.86
CA ILE A 241 -8.44 -4.23 -9.40
C ILE A 241 -8.08 -5.46 -8.55
N MET A 242 -7.34 -5.24 -7.45
CA MET A 242 -6.98 -6.23 -6.44
C MET A 242 -7.61 -5.86 -5.11
N ARG A 243 -7.88 -6.87 -4.27
CA ARG A 243 -8.50 -6.66 -2.95
C ARG A 243 -7.64 -5.89 -1.94
N THR A 244 -6.36 -5.65 -2.24
CA THR A 244 -5.38 -4.98 -1.37
C THR A 244 -5.90 -3.68 -0.76
N SER A 245 -6.52 -2.80 -1.56
CA SER A 245 -7.17 -1.55 -1.10
C SER A 245 -8.69 -1.59 -1.34
N ASN A 246 -9.31 -2.77 -1.21
CA ASN A 246 -10.75 -2.95 -1.39
C ASN A 246 -11.28 -2.38 -2.73
N PHE A 247 -10.49 -2.56 -3.80
CA PHE A 247 -10.78 -2.14 -5.17
C PHE A 247 -11.02 -0.63 -5.36
N ALA A 248 -10.48 0.22 -4.49
CA ALA A 248 -10.56 1.67 -4.61
C ALA A 248 -9.27 2.31 -4.16
N LEU A 249 -8.91 3.43 -4.79
CA LEU A 249 -7.74 4.22 -4.41
C LEU A 249 -8.19 5.47 -3.69
N LYS A 250 -7.64 5.71 -2.51
CA LYS A 250 -8.02 6.80 -1.61
C LYS A 250 -6.77 7.55 -1.15
N PRO A 251 -6.90 8.84 -0.80
CA PRO A 251 -5.77 9.63 -0.35
C PRO A 251 -5.22 9.14 0.99
N LEU A 252 -3.93 9.42 1.20
CA LEU A 252 -3.23 9.25 2.48
C LEU A 252 -2.68 10.60 2.93
N LYS A 253 -2.76 10.88 4.23
CA LYS A 253 -2.12 12.06 4.81
C LYS A 253 -0.76 11.67 5.36
N VAL A 254 0.25 12.49 5.07
CA VAL A 254 1.60 12.32 5.60
C VAL A 254 1.97 13.55 6.41
N SER A 255 2.40 13.33 7.65
CA SER A 255 2.82 14.39 8.56
C SER A 255 4.19 14.06 9.14
N ILE A 256 5.05 15.05 9.32
CA ILE A 256 6.36 14.92 9.97
C ILE A 256 6.34 15.72 11.26
N PHE A 257 6.80 15.12 12.34
CA PHE A 257 6.82 15.71 13.67
C PHE A 257 8.21 15.65 14.29
N GLN A 258 8.47 16.56 15.23
CA GLN A 258 9.59 16.41 16.15
C GLN A 258 9.24 15.34 17.20
N ALA A 259 10.11 14.35 17.41
CA ALA A 259 9.90 13.33 18.44
C ALA A 259 9.98 13.92 19.85
N THR A 260 9.14 13.45 20.78
CA THR A 260 9.23 13.83 22.19
C THR A 260 10.26 12.98 22.93
N PRO A 261 10.69 13.38 24.15
CA PRO A 261 11.50 12.50 25.00
C PRO A 261 10.87 11.13 25.26
N ALA A 262 9.54 11.03 25.32
CA ALA A 262 8.85 9.76 25.51
C ALA A 262 8.93 8.85 24.26
N ASP A 263 8.90 9.41 23.06
CA ASP A 263 9.16 8.68 21.82
C ASP A 263 10.58 8.10 21.82
N LEU A 264 11.56 8.95 22.12
CA LEU A 264 12.98 8.55 22.14
C LEU A 264 13.27 7.49 23.21
N ALA A 265 12.55 7.52 24.33
CA ALA A 265 12.66 6.50 25.38
C ALA A 265 12.14 5.12 24.94
N ARG A 266 11.36 5.01 23.85
CA ARG A 266 10.91 3.73 23.28
C ARG A 266 11.94 3.05 22.41
N VAL A 267 13.03 3.74 22.05
CA VAL A 267 14.08 3.15 21.22
C VAL A 267 14.74 2.00 21.98
N PRO A 268 14.67 0.75 21.47
CA PRO A 268 15.31 -0.37 22.14
C PRO A 268 16.83 -0.23 22.09
N SER A 269 17.54 -0.99 22.93
CA SER A 269 18.99 -1.06 22.83
C SER A 269 19.38 -1.71 21.50
N ILE A 270 20.08 -0.95 20.64
CA ILE A 270 20.57 -1.42 19.35
C ILE A 270 22.03 -1.84 19.51
N PRO A 271 22.37 -3.13 19.36
CA PRO A 271 23.74 -3.60 19.59
C PRO A 271 24.69 -3.07 18.51
N LYS A 272 25.86 -2.58 18.94
CA LYS A 272 26.99 -2.29 18.05
C LYS A 272 27.91 -3.50 18.01
N LEU A 273 27.90 -4.23 16.89
CA LEU A 273 28.68 -5.45 16.73
C LEU A 273 30.12 -5.13 16.28
N LYS A 274 31.10 -5.80 16.87
CA LYS A 274 32.52 -5.66 16.51
C LYS A 274 32.83 -6.07 15.07
N THR A 275 32.00 -6.96 14.51
CA THR A 275 32.14 -7.51 13.16
C THR A 275 31.30 -6.76 12.12
N GLN A 276 30.63 -5.67 12.51
CA GLN A 276 29.82 -4.87 11.59
C GLN A 276 30.70 -4.32 10.48
N ARG A 277 30.29 -4.56 9.23
CA ARG A 277 31.01 -4.09 8.05
C ARG A 277 30.47 -2.74 7.58
N THR A 278 31.31 -2.03 6.85
CA THR A 278 30.99 -0.76 6.19
C THR A 278 31.53 -0.81 4.75
N PRO A 279 31.06 0.07 3.84
CA PRO A 279 31.70 0.16 2.52
C PRO A 279 33.18 0.54 2.55
N ALA A 280 33.67 1.14 3.63
CA ALA A 280 35.09 1.44 3.79
C ALA A 280 35.95 0.17 3.86
N ASP A 281 35.41 -0.93 4.41
CA ASP A 281 36.10 -2.23 4.49
C ASP A 281 36.26 -2.91 3.12
N PHE A 282 35.45 -2.50 2.14
CA PHE A 282 35.44 -3.03 0.77
C PHE A 282 35.62 -1.93 -0.27
N ARG A 283 36.37 -0.87 0.09
CA ARG A 283 36.48 0.34 -0.70
C ARG A 283 36.98 0.04 -2.12
N GLN A 284 36.22 0.49 -3.11
CA GLN A 284 36.65 0.50 -4.51
C GLN A 284 37.38 1.82 -4.81
N PRO A 285 38.66 1.80 -5.23
CA PRO A 285 39.46 3.02 -5.35
C PRO A 285 39.00 3.95 -6.50
N ILE A 286 38.30 3.39 -7.49
CA ILE A 286 37.89 4.08 -8.72
C ILE A 286 36.39 4.39 -8.78
N ILE A 287 35.57 3.76 -7.94
CA ILE A 287 34.11 3.94 -7.92
C ILE A 287 33.73 4.65 -6.64
N LYS A 288 32.98 5.75 -6.75
CA LYS A 288 32.40 6.39 -5.57
C LYS A 288 31.42 5.41 -4.92
N ALA A 289 31.72 5.03 -3.68
CA ALA A 289 30.96 4.01 -2.97
C ALA A 289 29.66 4.56 -2.38
N ASP A 290 29.58 5.89 -2.20
CA ASP A 290 28.48 6.60 -1.56
C ASP A 290 28.02 7.82 -2.37
N ARG A 291 26.74 8.18 -2.22
CA ARG A 291 26.22 9.44 -2.77
C ARG A 291 25.11 9.97 -1.86
N GLU A 292 25.37 11.14 -1.29
CA GLU A 292 24.34 11.91 -0.59
C GLU A 292 23.22 12.31 -1.55
N LEU A 293 22.00 12.19 -1.05
CA LEU A 293 20.79 12.56 -1.76
C LEU A 293 20.55 14.05 -1.60
N ARG A 294 20.22 14.72 -2.71
CA ARG A 294 19.95 16.16 -2.72
C ARG A 294 18.71 16.42 -3.54
N ARG A 295 17.78 17.15 -2.94
CA ARG A 295 16.52 17.54 -3.56
C ARG A 295 16.76 18.48 -4.76
N ASP A 296 16.17 18.20 -5.92
CA ASP A 296 16.00 19.19 -7.00
C ASP A 296 14.66 19.93 -6.81
N PRO A 297 14.66 21.20 -6.36
CA PRO A 297 13.43 21.94 -6.11
C PRO A 297 12.62 22.25 -7.39
N ARG A 298 13.22 22.07 -8.57
CA ARG A 298 12.57 22.30 -9.87
C ARG A 298 11.87 21.06 -10.40
N TYR A 299 12.15 19.88 -9.83
CA TYR A 299 11.53 18.64 -10.25
C TYR A 299 10.00 18.70 -10.09
N ARG A 300 9.28 18.16 -11.06
CA ARG A 300 7.82 18.04 -11.05
C ARG A 300 7.48 16.61 -11.47
N PRO A 301 6.86 15.80 -10.60
CA PRO A 301 6.57 14.42 -10.92
C PRO A 301 5.47 14.32 -11.99
N MET A 302 5.57 13.30 -12.82
CA MET A 302 4.60 12.89 -13.82
C MET A 302 4.21 11.44 -13.54
N PHE A 303 3.25 11.24 -12.63
CA PHE A 303 2.75 9.92 -12.30
C PHE A 303 1.87 9.35 -13.40
N THR A 304 1.98 8.05 -13.64
CA THR A 304 1.17 7.31 -14.59
C THR A 304 -0.31 7.41 -14.21
N ASN A 305 -1.16 7.82 -15.16
CA ASN A 305 -2.62 7.93 -15.01
C ASN A 305 -3.12 8.91 -13.92
N VAL A 306 -2.32 9.89 -13.51
CA VAL A 306 -2.72 10.91 -12.50
C VAL A 306 -3.03 12.26 -13.17
N PRO A 307 -4.13 12.95 -12.80
CA PRO A 307 -5.15 12.54 -11.82
C PRO A 307 -6.02 11.39 -12.35
N LEU A 308 -6.38 10.47 -11.45
CA LEU A 308 -7.31 9.39 -11.79
C LEU A 308 -8.67 9.98 -12.15
N ARG A 309 -9.24 9.51 -13.26
CA ARG A 309 -10.58 9.92 -13.71
C ARG A 309 -11.57 8.80 -13.42
N SER A 310 -12.68 9.18 -12.79
CA SER A 310 -13.77 8.28 -12.44
C SER A 310 -15.10 8.77 -13.02
N GLN A 311 -15.99 7.82 -13.27
CA GLN A 311 -17.32 8.06 -13.80
C GLN A 311 -18.35 7.20 -13.07
N ASP A 312 -19.54 7.77 -12.88
CA ASP A 312 -20.68 7.09 -12.29
C ASP A 312 -21.49 6.32 -13.34
N TRP A 313 -21.85 5.09 -12.97
CA TRP A 313 -22.62 4.16 -13.80
C TRP A 313 -23.89 3.73 -13.06
N ALA A 314 -25.03 3.93 -13.70
CA ALA A 314 -26.32 3.51 -13.18
C ALA A 314 -26.55 2.02 -13.47
N ILE A 315 -26.66 1.21 -12.42
CA ILE A 315 -26.92 -0.23 -12.52
C ILE A 315 -28.33 -0.52 -12.03
N ALA A 316 -29.18 -1.03 -12.93
CA ALA A 316 -30.55 -1.38 -12.61
C ALA A 316 -30.62 -2.79 -11.98
N LEU A 317 -31.00 -2.86 -10.70
CA LEU A 317 -31.15 -4.10 -9.94
C LEU A 317 -32.64 -4.39 -9.72
N ASP A 318 -33.05 -5.63 -9.94
CA ASP A 318 -34.39 -6.08 -9.56
C ASP A 318 -34.46 -6.47 -8.07
N ALA A 319 -35.62 -6.93 -7.61
CA ALA A 319 -35.83 -7.29 -6.21
C ALA A 319 -34.86 -8.38 -5.72
N ASP A 320 -34.65 -9.42 -6.53
CA ASP A 320 -33.76 -10.55 -6.20
C ASP A 320 -32.30 -10.10 -6.22
N ASP A 321 -31.90 -9.26 -7.17
CA ASP A 321 -30.57 -8.67 -7.20
C ASP A 321 -30.29 -7.80 -5.95
N CYS A 322 -31.27 -7.00 -5.50
CA CYS A 322 -31.15 -6.21 -4.28
C CYS A 322 -31.03 -7.08 -3.03
N ASP A 323 -31.85 -8.13 -2.91
CA ASP A 323 -31.79 -9.07 -1.79
C ASP A 323 -30.42 -9.78 -1.75
N ARG A 324 -29.86 -10.14 -2.91
CA ARG A 324 -28.50 -10.69 -3.03
C ARG A 324 -27.46 -9.68 -2.60
N LEU A 325 -27.48 -8.46 -3.13
CA LEU A 325 -26.52 -7.42 -2.75
C LEU A 325 -26.54 -7.17 -1.25
N HIS A 326 -27.72 -7.15 -0.62
CA HIS A 326 -27.87 -7.03 0.82
C HIS A 326 -27.28 -8.24 1.57
N ALA A 327 -27.54 -9.46 1.11
CA ALA A 327 -27.07 -10.68 1.76
C ALA A 327 -25.56 -10.91 1.62
N THR A 328 -24.96 -10.48 0.51
CA THR A 328 -23.58 -10.85 0.16
C THR A 328 -22.59 -9.69 0.21
N GLY A 329 -23.08 -8.46 0.16
CA GLY A 329 -22.27 -7.26 0.20
C GLY A 329 -21.68 -6.98 1.59
N LEU A 330 -20.48 -6.41 1.63
CA LEU A 330 -19.83 -6.00 2.88
C LEU A 330 -20.35 -4.63 3.37
N HIS A 331 -21.67 -4.50 3.56
CA HIS A 331 -22.32 -3.23 3.95
C HIS A 331 -21.70 -2.58 5.19
N ALA A 332 -21.40 -3.38 6.22
CA ALA A 332 -20.78 -2.90 7.45
C ALA A 332 -19.36 -2.33 7.24
N LEU A 333 -18.64 -2.77 6.20
CA LEU A 333 -17.30 -2.28 5.90
C LEU A 333 -17.34 -0.88 5.27
N TYR A 334 -18.28 -0.67 4.35
CA TYR A 334 -18.41 0.57 3.57
C TYR A 334 -19.28 1.63 4.24
N GLY A 335 -20.24 1.22 5.08
CA GLY A 335 -21.19 2.11 5.75
C GLY A 335 -22.48 2.32 4.96
N GLU A 336 -23.45 2.99 5.60
CA GLU A 336 -24.76 3.24 5.02
C GLU A 336 -24.69 4.14 3.77
N GLY A 337 -25.56 3.87 2.79
CA GLY A 337 -25.64 4.67 1.55
C GLY A 337 -24.52 4.40 0.54
N LYS A 338 -23.64 3.42 0.79
CA LYS A 338 -22.49 3.07 -0.07
C LYS A 338 -22.72 1.85 -0.97
N ASP A 339 -23.97 1.61 -1.38
CA ASP A 339 -24.32 0.44 -2.21
C ASP A 339 -23.52 0.34 -3.51
N GLY A 340 -23.09 1.47 -4.08
CA GLY A 340 -22.20 1.50 -5.25
C GLY A 340 -20.80 0.93 -4.96
N ASP A 341 -20.21 1.26 -3.81
CA ASP A 341 -18.93 0.72 -3.38
C ASP A 341 -19.03 -0.78 -3.05
N VAL A 342 -20.14 -1.17 -2.42
CA VAL A 342 -20.45 -2.58 -2.12
C VAL A 342 -20.62 -3.38 -3.41
N LEU A 343 -21.34 -2.85 -4.40
CA LEU A 343 -21.54 -3.51 -5.69
C LEU A 343 -20.22 -3.63 -6.46
N ARG A 344 -19.40 -2.58 -6.47
CA ARG A 344 -18.05 -2.61 -7.04
C ARG A 344 -17.20 -3.72 -6.42
N ASP A 345 -17.20 -3.83 -5.09
CA ASP A 345 -16.50 -4.90 -4.38
C ASP A 345 -16.97 -6.30 -4.82
N VAL A 346 -18.30 -6.51 -4.88
CA VAL A 346 -18.86 -7.79 -5.33
C VAL A 346 -18.39 -8.14 -6.75
N ILE A 347 -18.44 -7.18 -7.69
CA ILE A 347 -18.03 -7.40 -9.09
C ILE A 347 -16.55 -7.77 -9.18
N PHE A 348 -15.66 -7.01 -8.55
CA PHE A 348 -14.22 -7.27 -8.64
C PHE A 348 -13.79 -8.51 -7.86
N SER A 349 -14.49 -8.85 -6.77
CA SER A 349 -14.28 -10.11 -6.05
C SER A 349 -14.65 -11.32 -6.89
N TRP A 350 -15.81 -11.24 -7.55
CA TRP A 350 -16.25 -12.26 -8.50
C TRP A 350 -15.25 -12.38 -9.66
N TRP A 351 -14.80 -11.26 -10.21
CA TRP A 351 -13.82 -11.23 -11.30
C TRP A 351 -12.51 -11.91 -10.90
N GLU A 352 -11.91 -11.51 -9.76
CA GLU A 352 -10.69 -12.11 -9.24
C GLU A 352 -10.85 -13.62 -9.02
N SER A 353 -11.95 -14.04 -8.37
CA SER A 353 -12.22 -15.47 -8.13
C SER A 353 -12.38 -16.27 -9.41
N ARG A 354 -12.92 -15.67 -10.48
CA ARG A 354 -13.25 -16.35 -11.73
C ARG A 354 -12.07 -16.42 -12.69
N PHE A 355 -11.28 -15.36 -12.78
CA PHE A 355 -10.28 -15.20 -13.83
C PHE A 355 -8.83 -15.35 -13.34
N LEU A 356 -8.57 -15.21 -12.04
CA LEU A 356 -7.23 -15.40 -11.46
C LEU A 356 -7.07 -16.72 -10.69
N GLY A 357 -8.18 -17.42 -10.42
CA GLY A 357 -8.20 -18.71 -9.73
C GLY A 357 -8.01 -18.64 -8.21
N ALA A 358 -8.15 -19.78 -7.53
CA ALA A 358 -7.98 -19.91 -6.06
C ALA A 358 -6.52 -19.81 -5.58
N ALA A 359 -5.56 -19.64 -6.50
CA ALA A 359 -4.17 -19.37 -6.17
C ALA A 359 -4.06 -17.89 -5.77
N GLY A 360 -4.21 -17.62 -4.47
CA GLY A 360 -4.21 -16.28 -3.90
C GLY A 360 -3.09 -15.39 -4.44
N ALA A 361 -3.48 -14.14 -4.71
CA ALA A 361 -2.66 -12.94 -4.73
C ALA A 361 -1.35 -12.98 -5.55
N GLY A 362 -1.45 -12.52 -6.80
CA GLY A 362 -0.37 -11.71 -7.39
C GLY A 362 0.72 -12.43 -8.16
N ALA A 363 0.54 -13.70 -8.54
CA ALA A 363 1.42 -14.34 -9.52
C ALA A 363 0.64 -14.60 -10.82
N PRO A 364 1.12 -14.14 -11.99
CA PRO A 364 0.55 -14.53 -13.28
C PRO A 364 0.62 -16.06 -13.44
N SER A 365 -0.37 -16.65 -14.12
CA SER A 365 -0.24 -18.02 -14.62
C SER A 365 0.77 -18.02 -15.77
N ILE A 366 2.05 -18.23 -15.45
CA ILE A 366 3.12 -18.45 -16.44
C ILE A 366 3.05 -19.86 -17.00
#